data_AF-A0A2S1LSF1-F1
#
_entry.id   AF-A0A2S1LSF1-F1
#
_cell.length_a   1.000
_cell.length_b   1.000
_cell.length_c   1.000
_cell.angle_alpha   90.00
_cell.angle_beta   90.00
_cell.angle_gamma   90.00
#
_symmetry.space_group_name_H-M   'P 1'
#
loop_
_entity.id
_entity.type
_entity.pdbx_description
1 polymer ?
#
loop_
_entity_poly.entity_id
_entity_poly.type
_entity_poly.pdbx_seq_one_letter_code
_entity_poly.pdbx_strand_id
1 'polypeptide(L)'
;MKNTFFIVLAVLLFSMPARSQDFSSVDQTVRAYSKSFSKPEELASKITADFRREDEKARAIFTWIALNINYDLKSYYAQSGTRRVAYSFRTQAEKFEKEKQFRYELARKTLKSKKGVCEGYATLFSEVAGLVGLESVIVPGTSKAHPSQIGKLPGASDHAWNAVKIDGQWKLVDATWASGAMNTTTKTFVSKFNDGYFCTAPELFFLNHFPDDTRWLLTDLTAKDFAALPLYYGNYLTSGYTFLSPGIGIFTNSKSNVIPFRIQNLGNNDVVSYQFSRKNQSKEVVPVRNGNLSQFDIVMDNNSNGYLTIFVNQKSVVTYKIQR
;
A
#
# COMPACT_ATOMS: atom_id res chain seq x y z
N MET A 1 49.84 37.23 -19.69
CA MET A 1 49.10 36.64 -18.54
C MET A 1 47.64 36.55 -18.94
N LYS A 2 47.08 35.33 -19.01
CA LYS A 2 45.70 35.08 -19.48
C LYS A 2 44.75 35.26 -18.29
N ASN A 3 43.80 36.19 -18.39
CA ASN A 3 42.73 36.36 -17.41
C ASN A 3 41.59 35.38 -17.71
N THR A 4 41.42 34.39 -16.85
CA THR A 4 40.28 33.46 -16.92
C THR A 4 39.19 33.96 -15.99
N PHE A 5 38.08 34.45 -16.54
CA PHE A 5 36.89 34.86 -15.79
C PHE A 5 36.09 33.59 -15.41
N PHE A 6 36.03 33.26 -14.12
CA PHE A 6 35.16 32.19 -13.61
C PHE A 6 33.75 32.75 -13.41
N ILE A 7 32.79 32.30 -14.22
CA ILE A 7 31.36 32.53 -14.00
C ILE A 7 30.89 31.50 -12.97
N VAL A 8 30.59 31.95 -11.75
CA VAL A 8 29.93 31.14 -10.73
C VAL A 8 28.44 31.13 -11.04
N LEU A 9 27.95 30.02 -11.59
CA LEU A 9 26.53 29.78 -11.80
C LEU A 9 25.89 29.45 -10.45
N ALA A 10 25.23 30.43 -9.84
CA ALA A 10 24.44 30.23 -8.63
C ALA A 10 23.18 29.42 -8.96
N VAL A 11 23.20 28.11 -8.70
CA VAL A 11 22.02 27.25 -8.77
C VAL A 11 21.13 27.57 -7.56
N LEU A 12 20.12 28.42 -7.77
CA LEU A 12 19.04 28.64 -6.83
C LEU A 12 18.22 27.34 -6.72
N LEU A 13 18.53 26.53 -5.71
CA LEU A 13 17.68 25.42 -5.27
C LEU A 13 16.40 26.00 -4.67
N PHE A 14 15.38 26.21 -5.51
CA PHE A 14 14.02 26.40 -5.05
C PHE A 14 13.59 25.13 -4.32
N SER A 15 13.70 25.16 -2.99
CA SER A 15 13.07 24.20 -2.10
C SER A 15 11.57 24.45 -2.17
N MET A 16 10.89 23.77 -3.09
CA MET A 16 9.44 23.74 -3.05
C MET A 16 9.04 23.07 -1.74
N PRO A 17 8.23 23.71 -0.88
CA PRO A 17 7.71 23.03 0.29
C PRO A 17 6.89 21.85 -0.21
N ALA A 18 7.24 20.65 0.23
CA ALA A 18 6.37 19.50 0.11
C ALA A 18 5.06 19.89 0.79
N ARG A 19 4.02 20.20 0.01
CA ARG A 19 2.68 20.38 0.56
C ARG A 19 2.30 19.02 1.15
N SER A 20 2.35 18.91 2.48
CA SER A 20 1.55 17.93 3.19
C SER A 20 0.10 18.25 2.82
N GLN A 21 -0.45 17.52 1.86
CA GLN A 21 -1.81 17.76 1.38
C GLN A 21 -2.77 17.26 2.45
N ASP A 22 -3.31 18.19 3.24
CA ASP A 22 -4.42 17.90 4.14
C ASP A 22 -5.69 17.69 3.31
N PHE A 23 -6.13 16.43 3.26
CA PHE A 23 -7.33 16.00 2.55
C PHE A 23 -8.57 15.88 3.46
N SER A 24 -8.50 16.37 4.70
CA SER A 24 -9.59 16.26 5.67
C SER A 24 -10.93 16.82 5.16
N SER A 25 -10.89 17.95 4.44
CA SER A 25 -12.07 18.58 3.83
C SER A 25 -12.68 17.74 2.70
N VAL A 26 -11.83 17.18 1.82
CA VAL A 26 -12.27 16.27 0.75
C VAL A 26 -12.93 15.04 1.36
N ASP A 27 -12.29 14.44 2.35
CA ASP A 27 -12.80 13.25 3.03
C ASP A 27 -14.13 13.51 3.74
N GLN A 28 -14.27 14.66 4.41
CA GLN A 28 -15.51 15.05 5.07
C GLN A 28 -16.66 15.17 4.07
N THR A 29 -16.43 15.84 2.94
CA THR A 29 -17.41 15.98 1.85
C THR A 29 -17.80 14.61 1.28
N VAL A 30 -16.82 13.76 1.00
CA VAL A 30 -17.06 12.43 0.40
C VAL A 30 -17.77 11.47 1.35
N ARG A 31 -17.53 11.57 2.67
CA ARG A 31 -18.28 10.81 3.68
C ARG A 31 -19.77 11.15 3.67
N ALA A 32 -20.15 12.35 3.23
CA ALA A 32 -21.53 12.77 3.10
C ALA A 32 -22.19 12.32 1.78
N TYR A 33 -21.44 11.74 0.83
CA TYR A 33 -22.01 11.24 -0.41
C TYR A 33 -22.96 10.07 -0.17
N SER A 34 -23.81 9.80 -1.17
CA SER A 34 -24.51 8.53 -1.23
C SER A 34 -23.50 7.39 -1.12
N LYS A 35 -23.82 6.41 -0.27
CA LYS A 35 -23.04 5.17 -0.18
C LYS A 35 -23.26 4.26 -1.39
N SER A 36 -24.17 4.61 -2.30
CA SER A 36 -24.57 3.78 -3.43
C SER A 36 -24.74 4.61 -4.70
N PHE A 37 -24.13 4.16 -5.78
CA PHE A 37 -24.34 4.67 -7.13
C PHE A 37 -24.62 3.51 -8.07
N SER A 38 -25.43 3.74 -9.10
CA SER A 38 -25.80 2.70 -10.07
C SER A 38 -24.81 2.61 -11.22
N LYS A 39 -24.15 3.73 -11.55
CA LYS A 39 -23.20 3.86 -12.65
C LYS A 39 -21.96 4.69 -12.23
N PRO A 40 -20.75 4.36 -12.72
CA PRO A 40 -19.54 5.13 -12.42
C PRO A 40 -19.66 6.64 -12.70
N GLU A 41 -20.42 7.02 -13.74
CA GLU A 41 -20.66 8.40 -14.16
C GLU A 41 -21.39 9.23 -13.10
N GLU A 42 -22.25 8.62 -12.28
CA GLU A 42 -22.96 9.33 -11.20
C GLU A 42 -21.97 9.77 -10.11
N LEU A 43 -21.05 8.86 -9.72
CA LEU A 43 -19.99 9.17 -8.78
C LEU A 43 -19.02 10.21 -9.37
N ALA A 44 -18.60 10.03 -10.63
CA ALA A 44 -17.73 10.97 -11.33
C ALA A 44 -18.33 12.38 -11.44
N SER A 45 -19.63 12.47 -11.75
CA SER A 45 -20.37 13.74 -11.83
C SER A 45 -20.42 14.43 -10.47
N LYS A 46 -20.67 13.68 -9.40
CA LYS A 46 -20.70 14.24 -8.05
C LYS A 46 -19.32 14.77 -7.63
N ILE A 47 -18.26 14.01 -7.90
CA ILE A 47 -16.87 14.42 -7.64
C ILE A 47 -16.51 15.68 -8.43
N THR A 48 -16.86 15.74 -9.73
CA THR A 48 -16.53 16.88 -10.59
C THR A 48 -17.31 18.15 -10.24
N ALA A 49 -18.49 18.01 -9.62
CA ALA A 49 -19.26 19.13 -9.11
C ALA A 49 -18.59 19.76 -7.87
N ASP A 50 -18.03 18.94 -6.98
CA ASP A 50 -17.49 19.41 -5.70
C ASP A 50 -15.99 19.75 -5.75
N PHE A 51 -15.21 19.10 -6.64
CA PHE A 51 -13.75 19.23 -6.69
C PHE A 51 -13.23 19.61 -8.07
N ARG A 52 -12.25 20.52 -8.08
CA ARG A 52 -11.63 21.01 -9.32
C ARG A 52 -10.22 20.49 -9.51
N ARG A 53 -9.43 20.38 -8.43
CA ARG A 53 -8.02 19.98 -8.49
C ARG A 53 -7.88 18.48 -8.71
N GLU A 54 -6.82 18.08 -9.41
CA GLU A 54 -6.57 16.68 -9.77
C GLU A 54 -6.39 15.79 -8.54
N ASP A 55 -5.63 16.28 -7.55
CA ASP A 55 -5.38 15.58 -6.28
C ASP A 55 -6.65 15.40 -5.45
N GLU A 56 -7.51 16.42 -5.37
CA GLU A 56 -8.80 16.35 -4.67
C GLU A 56 -9.75 15.36 -5.34
N LYS A 57 -9.81 15.34 -6.68
CA LYS A 57 -10.60 14.37 -7.42
C LYS A 57 -10.08 12.94 -7.19
N ALA A 58 -8.78 12.72 -7.32
CA ALA A 58 -8.16 11.42 -7.07
C ALA A 58 -8.42 10.95 -5.63
N ARG A 59 -8.30 11.87 -4.66
CA ARG A 59 -8.62 11.64 -3.26
C ARG A 59 -10.06 11.25 -3.07
N ALA A 60 -10.99 11.97 -3.71
CA ALA A 60 -12.41 11.70 -3.56
C ALA A 60 -12.80 10.31 -4.07
N ILE A 61 -12.21 9.88 -5.19
CA ILE A 61 -12.38 8.52 -5.73
C ILE A 61 -11.85 7.50 -4.73
N PHE A 62 -10.60 7.66 -4.28
CA PHE A 62 -9.95 6.77 -3.32
C PHE A 62 -10.77 6.63 -2.03
N THR A 63 -11.13 7.74 -1.41
CA THR A 63 -11.86 7.77 -0.15
C THR A 63 -13.24 7.14 -0.31
N TRP A 64 -13.98 7.45 -1.38
CA TRP A 64 -15.29 6.85 -1.58
C TRP A 64 -15.20 5.33 -1.75
N ILE A 65 -14.28 4.85 -2.58
CA ILE A 65 -14.10 3.41 -2.80
C ILE A 65 -13.70 2.70 -1.49
N ALA A 66 -12.69 3.20 -0.80
CA ALA A 66 -12.17 2.58 0.42
C ALA A 66 -13.21 2.53 1.56
N LEU A 67 -14.14 3.49 1.62
CA LEU A 67 -15.19 3.53 2.64
C LEU A 67 -16.44 2.72 2.28
N ASN A 68 -16.69 2.45 0.99
CA ASN A 68 -17.98 1.92 0.55
C ASN A 68 -17.91 0.54 -0.11
N ILE A 69 -16.74 0.07 -0.53
CA ILE A 69 -16.57 -1.26 -1.10
C ILE A 69 -16.01 -2.22 -0.04
N ASN A 70 -16.62 -3.41 0.07
CA ASN A 70 -16.16 -4.49 0.93
C ASN A 70 -15.39 -5.53 0.12
N TYR A 71 -14.36 -6.13 0.71
CA TYR A 71 -13.60 -7.18 0.04
C TYR A 71 -14.44 -8.46 -0.08
N ASP A 72 -14.59 -8.98 -1.30
CA ASP A 72 -15.38 -10.19 -1.59
C ASP A 72 -14.55 -11.45 -1.33
N LEU A 73 -14.46 -11.82 -0.04
CA LEU A 73 -13.74 -13.02 0.39
C LEU A 73 -14.32 -14.30 -0.20
N LYS A 74 -15.63 -14.34 -0.49
CA LYS A 74 -16.25 -15.51 -1.13
C LYS A 74 -15.72 -15.69 -2.54
N SER A 75 -15.69 -14.63 -3.34
CA SER A 75 -15.09 -14.66 -4.67
C SER A 75 -13.59 -14.94 -4.61
N TYR A 76 -12.85 -14.32 -3.69
CA TYR A 76 -11.42 -14.56 -3.50
C TYR A 76 -11.10 -16.04 -3.24
N TYR A 77 -11.79 -16.70 -2.31
CA TYR A 77 -11.56 -18.13 -2.04
C TYR A 77 -12.08 -19.04 -3.16
N ALA A 78 -13.16 -18.66 -3.84
CA ALA A 78 -13.69 -19.41 -4.98
C ALA A 78 -12.80 -19.32 -6.23
N GLN A 79 -11.95 -18.30 -6.35
CA GLN A 79 -11.00 -18.13 -7.46
C GLN A 79 -9.94 -19.24 -7.54
N SER A 80 -9.79 -20.07 -6.50
CA SER A 80 -9.00 -21.31 -6.57
C SER A 80 -9.53 -22.34 -7.59
N GLY A 81 -10.65 -22.07 -8.29
CA GLY A 81 -11.17 -22.89 -9.38
C GLY A 81 -11.91 -22.17 -10.53
N THR A 82 -11.84 -20.83 -10.68
CA THR A 82 -12.63 -20.12 -11.72
C THR A 82 -11.93 -20.01 -13.08
N ARG A 83 -12.70 -20.31 -14.15
CA ARG A 83 -12.33 -20.21 -15.58
C ARG A 83 -11.68 -18.87 -15.94
N ARG A 84 -10.54 -18.92 -16.63
CA ARG A 84 -9.98 -17.79 -17.38
C ARG A 84 -11.07 -17.24 -18.30
N VAL A 85 -11.35 -15.93 -18.25
CA VAL A 85 -12.23 -15.27 -19.22
C VAL A 85 -11.51 -15.29 -20.56
N ALA A 86 -11.81 -16.29 -21.37
CA ALA A 86 -11.33 -16.37 -22.74
C ALA A 86 -12.33 -15.66 -23.64
N TYR A 87 -11.84 -14.68 -24.41
CA TYR A 87 -12.59 -14.05 -25.49
C TYR A 87 -11.75 -14.11 -26.77
N SER A 88 -12.41 -14.20 -27.92
CA SER A 88 -11.75 -14.09 -29.23
C SER A 88 -11.93 -12.68 -29.78
N PHE A 89 -11.00 -12.25 -30.64
CA PHE A 89 -11.05 -11.00 -31.38
C PHE A 89 -10.42 -11.21 -32.76
N ARG A 90 -10.88 -10.46 -33.76
CA ARG A 90 -10.39 -10.52 -35.15
C ARG A 90 -9.41 -9.39 -35.45
N THR A 91 -9.57 -8.25 -34.78
CA THR A 91 -8.72 -7.07 -34.96
C THR A 91 -8.28 -6.50 -33.62
N GLN A 92 -7.20 -5.71 -33.63
CA GLN A 92 -6.72 -5.04 -32.43
C GLN A 92 -7.72 -3.99 -31.89
N ALA A 93 -8.49 -3.35 -32.78
CA ALA A 93 -9.54 -2.42 -32.40
C ALA A 93 -10.70 -3.14 -31.68
N GLU A 94 -11.11 -4.31 -32.18
CA GLU A 94 -12.13 -5.14 -31.52
C GLU A 94 -11.66 -5.61 -30.14
N LYS A 95 -10.39 -6.00 -30.03
CA LYS A 95 -9.77 -6.36 -28.75
C LYS A 95 -9.89 -5.21 -27.75
N PHE A 96 -9.45 -4.02 -28.15
CA PHE A 96 -9.48 -2.83 -27.30
C PHE A 96 -10.90 -2.49 -26.82
N GLU A 97 -11.89 -2.53 -27.70
CA GLU A 97 -13.28 -2.23 -27.35
C GLU A 97 -13.86 -3.26 -26.37
N LYS A 98 -13.57 -4.56 -26.60
CA LYS A 98 -13.99 -5.63 -25.68
C LYS A 98 -13.37 -5.45 -24.30
N GLU A 99 -12.07 -5.17 -24.22
CA GLU A 99 -11.39 -4.91 -22.96
C GLU A 99 -11.96 -3.69 -22.23
N LYS A 100 -12.27 -2.61 -22.97
CA LYS A 100 -12.94 -1.42 -22.42
C LYS A 100 -14.31 -1.78 -21.85
N GLN A 101 -15.13 -2.54 -22.59
CA GLN A 101 -16.44 -2.98 -22.12
C GLN A 101 -16.33 -3.87 -20.87
N PHE A 102 -15.39 -4.81 -20.83
CA PHE A 102 -15.15 -5.65 -19.66
C PHE A 102 -14.77 -4.84 -18.43
N ARG A 103 -13.88 -3.84 -18.59
CA ARG A 103 -13.49 -2.94 -17.50
C ARG A 103 -14.68 -2.13 -16.99
N TYR A 104 -15.45 -1.53 -17.89
CA TYR A 104 -16.64 -0.76 -17.50
C TYR A 104 -17.66 -1.62 -16.75
N GLU A 105 -17.95 -2.82 -17.23
CA GLU A 105 -18.90 -3.73 -16.55
C GLU A 105 -18.38 -4.20 -15.18
N LEU A 106 -17.08 -4.45 -15.04
CA LEU A 106 -16.47 -4.78 -13.75
C LEU A 106 -16.56 -3.60 -12.78
N ALA A 107 -16.19 -2.39 -13.20
CA ALA A 107 -16.32 -1.17 -12.40
C ALA A 107 -17.77 -0.96 -11.93
N ARG A 108 -18.74 -1.02 -12.86
CA ARG A 108 -20.16 -0.89 -12.57
C ARG A 108 -20.66 -1.97 -11.61
N LYS A 109 -20.24 -3.22 -11.78
CA LYS A 109 -20.58 -4.33 -10.88
C LYS A 109 -20.01 -4.11 -9.47
N THR A 110 -18.74 -3.71 -9.35
CA THR A 110 -18.11 -3.44 -8.05
C THR A 110 -18.80 -2.28 -7.34
N LEU A 111 -19.07 -1.18 -8.06
CA LEU A 111 -19.79 -0.02 -7.56
C LEU A 111 -21.20 -0.40 -7.04
N LYS A 112 -22.00 -1.06 -7.89
CA LYS A 112 -23.39 -1.38 -7.57
C LYS A 112 -23.52 -2.42 -6.46
N SER A 113 -22.67 -3.44 -6.47
CA SER A 113 -22.70 -4.51 -5.47
C SER A 113 -22.02 -4.14 -4.15
N LYS A 114 -21.21 -3.06 -4.16
CA LYS A 114 -20.35 -2.64 -3.05
C LYS A 114 -19.38 -3.72 -2.58
N LYS A 115 -19.01 -4.61 -3.51
CA LYS A 115 -18.16 -5.77 -3.26
C LYS A 115 -17.22 -5.99 -4.44
N GLY A 116 -15.99 -6.39 -4.16
CA GLY A 116 -15.01 -6.74 -5.18
C GLY A 116 -13.77 -7.39 -4.58
N VAL A 117 -12.93 -7.96 -5.44
CA VAL A 117 -11.52 -8.27 -5.13
C VAL A 117 -10.64 -7.14 -5.67
N CYS A 118 -9.32 -7.18 -5.43
CA CYS A 118 -8.37 -6.13 -5.81
C CYS A 118 -8.57 -5.58 -7.25
N GLU A 119 -8.75 -6.44 -8.24
CA GLU A 119 -9.02 -6.04 -9.64
C GLU A 119 -10.28 -5.17 -9.77
N GLY A 120 -11.35 -5.47 -9.04
CA GLY A 120 -12.59 -4.69 -9.06
C GLY A 120 -12.42 -3.30 -8.45
N TYR A 121 -11.65 -3.19 -7.36
CA TYR A 121 -11.30 -1.88 -6.77
C TYR A 121 -10.46 -1.06 -7.74
N ALA A 122 -9.40 -1.65 -8.29
CA ALA A 122 -8.48 -0.96 -9.18
C ALA A 122 -9.15 -0.54 -10.51
N THR A 123 -10.05 -1.39 -11.02
CA THR A 123 -10.85 -1.08 -12.22
C THR A 123 -11.85 0.03 -11.95
N LEU A 124 -12.55 0.00 -10.81
CA LEU A 124 -13.49 1.07 -10.44
C LEU A 124 -12.76 2.40 -10.27
N PHE A 125 -11.61 2.41 -9.58
CA PHE A 125 -10.80 3.62 -9.44
C PHE A 125 -10.40 4.17 -10.81
N SER A 126 -9.87 3.33 -11.70
CA SER A 126 -9.40 3.76 -13.02
C SER A 126 -10.52 4.26 -13.92
N GLU A 127 -11.70 3.63 -13.87
CA GLU A 127 -12.87 4.04 -14.65
C GLU A 127 -13.36 5.44 -14.20
N VAL A 128 -13.53 5.64 -12.90
CA VAL A 128 -13.98 6.94 -12.37
C VAL A 128 -12.90 8.01 -12.58
N ALA A 129 -11.62 7.67 -12.46
CA ALA A 129 -10.51 8.56 -12.74
C ALA A 129 -10.56 9.10 -14.18
N GLY A 130 -10.73 8.21 -15.16
CA GLY A 130 -10.89 8.60 -16.56
C GLY A 130 -12.10 9.53 -16.80
N LEU A 131 -13.23 9.24 -16.15
CA LEU A 131 -14.45 10.05 -16.25
C LEU A 131 -14.31 11.47 -15.65
N VAL A 132 -13.41 11.66 -14.68
CA VAL A 132 -13.12 12.99 -14.10
C VAL A 132 -11.90 13.69 -14.72
N GLY A 133 -11.33 13.10 -15.78
CA GLY A 133 -10.23 13.65 -16.57
C GLY A 133 -8.83 13.31 -16.07
N LEU A 134 -8.67 12.31 -15.21
CA LEU A 134 -7.37 11.86 -14.70
C LEU A 134 -6.82 10.69 -15.52
N GLU A 135 -5.50 10.70 -15.76
CA GLU A 135 -4.80 9.53 -16.30
C GLU A 135 -4.55 8.52 -15.16
N SER A 136 -4.99 7.28 -15.33
CA SER A 136 -4.80 6.19 -14.36
C SER A 136 -4.46 4.89 -15.07
N VAL A 137 -3.59 4.09 -14.44
CA VAL A 137 -3.19 2.77 -14.90
C VAL A 137 -3.44 1.76 -13.78
N ILE A 138 -4.00 0.61 -14.13
CA ILE A 138 -4.09 -0.56 -13.24
C ILE A 138 -2.74 -1.27 -13.26
N VAL A 139 -2.15 -1.45 -12.09
CA VAL A 139 -0.83 -2.04 -11.90
C VAL A 139 -1.00 -3.42 -11.25
N PRO A 140 -0.87 -4.52 -12.00
CA PRO A 140 -0.80 -5.85 -11.42
C PRO A 140 0.58 -6.12 -10.81
N GLY A 141 0.63 -6.93 -9.77
CA GLY A 141 1.89 -7.31 -9.16
C GLY A 141 1.79 -8.32 -8.01
N THR A 142 2.95 -8.58 -7.40
CA THR A 142 3.06 -9.40 -6.20
C THR A 142 2.94 -8.55 -4.95
N SER A 143 2.11 -9.00 -4.00
CA SER A 143 2.00 -8.45 -2.67
C SER A 143 2.81 -9.25 -1.64
N LYS A 144 3.36 -8.57 -0.62
CA LYS A 144 3.92 -9.20 0.57
C LYS A 144 2.94 -8.99 1.72
N ALA A 145 2.05 -9.95 1.94
CA ALA A 145 0.96 -9.88 2.92
C ALA A 145 1.02 -10.98 4.00
N HIS A 146 1.81 -12.04 3.79
CA HIS A 146 1.91 -13.19 4.68
C HIS A 146 3.36 -13.47 5.09
N PRO A 147 3.65 -13.84 6.36
CA PRO A 147 5.03 -14.06 6.83
C PRO A 147 5.82 -15.10 6.01
N SER A 148 5.15 -16.08 5.41
CA SER A 148 5.78 -17.09 4.55
C SER A 148 6.33 -16.54 3.22
N GLN A 149 6.06 -15.27 2.90
CA GLN A 149 6.61 -14.57 1.74
C GLN A 149 7.94 -13.85 2.05
N ILE A 150 8.33 -13.72 3.33
CA ILE A 150 9.61 -13.14 3.71
C ILE A 150 10.75 -14.01 3.14
N GLY A 151 11.65 -13.39 2.37
CA GLY A 151 12.74 -14.08 1.67
C GLY A 151 12.39 -14.62 0.28
N LYS A 152 11.17 -14.43 -0.21
CA LYS A 152 10.77 -14.86 -1.54
C LYS A 152 10.85 -13.72 -2.54
N LEU A 153 11.37 -14.02 -3.73
CA LEU A 153 11.27 -13.12 -4.88
C LEU A 153 9.79 -12.91 -5.24
N PRO A 154 9.46 -11.77 -5.88
CA PRO A 154 8.15 -11.56 -6.51
C PRO A 154 7.79 -12.74 -7.41
N GLY A 155 6.50 -13.13 -7.39
CA GLY A 155 6.00 -14.31 -8.06
C GLY A 155 4.91 -13.97 -9.08
N ALA A 156 3.97 -14.89 -9.27
CA ALA A 156 2.77 -14.60 -10.04
C ALA A 156 1.95 -13.50 -9.35
N SER A 157 1.40 -12.58 -10.15
CA SER A 157 0.54 -11.50 -9.68
C SER A 157 -0.60 -12.03 -8.80
N ASP A 158 -0.66 -11.52 -7.57
CA ASP A 158 -1.69 -11.87 -6.58
C ASP A 158 -2.46 -10.62 -6.09
N HIS A 159 -2.09 -9.44 -6.60
CA HIS A 159 -2.69 -8.18 -6.24
C HIS A 159 -2.70 -7.18 -7.40
N ALA A 160 -3.59 -6.20 -7.32
CA ALA A 160 -3.71 -5.11 -8.29
C ALA A 160 -4.06 -3.80 -7.58
N TRP A 161 -3.39 -2.71 -7.99
CA TRP A 161 -3.57 -1.36 -7.48
C TRP A 161 -3.55 -0.34 -8.63
N ASN A 162 -3.48 0.96 -8.34
CA ASN A 162 -3.43 2.00 -9.36
C ASN A 162 -2.16 2.86 -9.26
N ALA A 163 -1.71 3.34 -10.42
CA ALA A 163 -0.94 4.56 -10.51
C ALA A 163 -1.81 5.63 -11.17
N VAL A 164 -1.88 6.82 -10.58
CA VAL A 164 -2.66 7.96 -11.09
C VAL A 164 -1.73 9.14 -11.30
N LYS A 165 -1.90 9.86 -12.41
CA LYS A 165 -1.12 11.05 -12.70
C LYS A 165 -1.82 12.27 -12.13
N ILE A 166 -1.11 13.02 -11.29
CA ILE A 166 -1.59 14.22 -10.60
C ILE A 166 -0.51 15.29 -10.78
N ASP A 167 -0.90 16.45 -11.30
CA ASP A 167 0.00 17.58 -11.57
C ASP A 167 1.24 17.15 -12.38
N GLY A 168 1.02 16.25 -13.36
CA GLY A 168 2.07 15.71 -14.24
C GLY A 168 2.93 14.58 -13.64
N GLN A 169 2.71 14.19 -12.38
CA GLN A 169 3.50 13.16 -11.70
C GLN A 169 2.66 11.91 -11.41
N TRP A 170 3.24 10.72 -11.65
CA TRP A 170 2.61 9.46 -11.24
C TRP A 170 2.68 9.28 -9.72
N LYS A 171 1.55 8.90 -9.13
CA LYS A 171 1.36 8.61 -7.70
C LYS A 171 0.73 7.24 -7.53
N LEU A 172 1.20 6.48 -6.54
CA LEU A 172 0.72 5.13 -6.23
C LEU A 172 -0.48 5.20 -5.30
N VAL A 173 -1.51 4.41 -5.59
CA VAL A 173 -2.77 4.36 -4.84
C VAL A 173 -3.27 2.93 -4.72
N ASP A 174 -3.62 2.50 -3.51
CA ASP A 174 -4.27 1.21 -3.27
C ASP A 174 -5.57 1.35 -2.46
N ALA A 175 -6.68 1.50 -3.17
CA ALA A 175 -8.01 1.57 -2.54
C ALA A 175 -8.47 0.25 -1.90
N THR A 176 -7.86 -0.89 -2.27
CA THR A 176 -8.20 -2.21 -1.71
C THR A 176 -7.64 -2.33 -0.30
N TRP A 177 -6.36 -2.06 -0.10
CA TRP A 177 -5.73 -2.15 1.22
C TRP A 177 -6.04 -0.94 2.10
N ALA A 178 -6.46 0.17 1.50
CA ALA A 178 -7.07 1.27 2.21
C ALA A 178 -8.44 0.94 2.82
N SER A 179 -9.21 -0.01 2.26
CA SER A 179 -10.58 -0.29 2.73
C SER A 179 -10.63 -1.11 4.01
N GLY A 180 -9.58 -1.91 4.28
CA GLY A 180 -9.47 -2.74 5.46
C GLY A 180 -8.60 -3.96 5.26
N ALA A 181 -8.82 -4.97 6.09
CA ALA A 181 -8.05 -6.21 6.07
C ALA A 181 -8.93 -7.43 6.31
N MET A 182 -8.44 -8.60 5.90
CA MET A 182 -9.07 -9.87 6.24
C MET A 182 -8.67 -10.29 7.66
N ASN A 183 -9.66 -10.62 8.48
CA ASN A 183 -9.42 -11.39 9.70
C ASN A 183 -9.29 -12.87 9.31
N THR A 184 -8.07 -13.42 9.44
CA THR A 184 -7.76 -14.79 9.03
C THR A 184 -8.40 -15.85 9.93
N THR A 185 -8.70 -15.51 11.19
CA THR A 185 -9.35 -16.41 12.15
C THR A 185 -10.84 -16.55 11.84
N THR A 186 -11.55 -15.44 11.67
CA THR A 186 -13.00 -15.44 11.38
C THR A 186 -13.31 -15.57 9.90
N LYS A 187 -12.31 -15.43 9.01
CA LYS A 187 -12.45 -15.35 7.55
C LYS A 187 -13.43 -14.27 7.12
N THR A 188 -13.45 -13.15 7.84
CA THR A 188 -14.30 -11.99 7.54
C THR A 188 -13.47 -10.78 7.15
N PHE A 189 -14.07 -9.90 6.34
CA PHE A 189 -13.48 -8.61 6.02
C PHE A 189 -13.76 -7.64 7.19
N VAL A 190 -12.72 -6.96 7.67
CA VAL A 190 -12.80 -5.92 8.68
C VAL A 190 -12.48 -4.60 8.00
N SER A 191 -13.50 -3.78 7.80
CA SER A 191 -13.32 -2.44 7.24
C SER A 191 -12.54 -1.57 8.21
N LYS A 192 -11.50 -0.93 7.70
CA LYS A 192 -10.64 0.00 8.44
C LYS A 192 -9.94 0.89 7.44
N PHE A 193 -10.46 2.11 7.29
CA PHE A 193 -9.86 3.09 6.40
C PHE A 193 -8.39 3.33 6.76
N ASN A 194 -7.50 3.21 5.77
CA ASN A 194 -6.08 3.47 5.92
C ASN A 194 -5.60 4.45 4.87
N ASP A 195 -5.37 5.67 5.34
CA ASP A 195 -4.94 6.80 4.53
C ASP A 195 -3.55 6.61 3.89
N GLY A 196 -2.69 5.81 4.52
CA GLY A 196 -1.31 5.61 4.10
C GLY A 196 -1.12 4.92 2.75
N TYR A 197 -2.22 4.53 2.07
CA TYR A 197 -2.24 3.96 0.72
C TYR A 197 -2.68 4.96 -0.37
N PHE A 198 -2.86 6.24 -0.04
CA PHE A 198 -3.12 7.29 -1.02
C PHE A 198 -1.88 8.12 -1.31
N CYS A 199 -1.46 8.15 -2.59
CA CYS A 199 -0.27 8.89 -3.04
C CYS A 199 0.98 8.58 -2.19
N THR A 200 1.11 7.33 -1.75
CA THR A 200 2.20 6.85 -0.90
C THR A 200 3.53 7.00 -1.61
N ALA A 201 4.58 7.41 -0.87
CA ALA A 201 5.94 7.46 -1.41
C ALA A 201 6.36 6.08 -1.96
N PRO A 202 7.02 6.03 -3.14
CA PRO A 202 7.45 4.78 -3.77
C PRO A 202 8.19 3.82 -2.82
N GLU A 203 9.10 4.34 -1.99
CA GLU A 203 9.90 3.55 -1.05
C GLU A 203 9.05 2.90 0.06
N LEU A 204 7.97 3.57 0.48
CA LEU A 204 7.02 3.04 1.47
C LEU A 204 6.04 2.06 0.84
N PHE A 205 5.58 2.32 -0.38
CA PHE A 205 4.68 1.44 -1.12
C PHE A 205 5.40 0.13 -1.51
N PHE A 206 6.69 0.22 -1.85
CA PHE A 206 7.55 -0.93 -2.15
C PHE A 206 7.69 -1.95 -1.02
N LEU A 207 7.43 -1.54 0.23
CA LEU A 207 7.56 -2.44 1.39
C LEU A 207 6.74 -3.72 1.24
N ASN A 208 5.60 -3.61 0.56
CA ASN A 208 4.66 -4.70 0.37
C ASN A 208 4.02 -4.79 -1.03
N HIS A 209 4.37 -3.91 -1.98
CA HIS A 209 3.93 -4.00 -3.38
C HIS A 209 5.12 -4.09 -4.35
N PHE A 210 5.12 -5.10 -5.22
CA PHE A 210 6.08 -5.23 -6.31
C PHE A 210 5.35 -5.43 -7.64
N PRO A 211 5.39 -4.47 -8.58
CA PRO A 211 4.66 -4.55 -9.84
C PRO A 211 5.28 -5.57 -10.81
N ASP A 212 4.45 -6.15 -11.69
CA ASP A 212 4.93 -7.01 -12.78
C ASP A 212 5.77 -6.22 -13.80
N ASP A 213 5.40 -4.97 -14.04
CA ASP A 213 6.17 -4.01 -14.83
C ASP A 213 6.90 -3.04 -13.88
N THR A 214 8.22 -3.21 -13.80
CA THR A 214 9.10 -2.48 -12.87
C THR A 214 9.12 -0.97 -13.09
N ARG A 215 8.63 -0.45 -14.23
CA ARG A 215 8.46 1.00 -14.44
C ARG A 215 7.52 1.62 -13.40
N TRP A 216 6.59 0.84 -12.85
CA TRP A 216 5.67 1.28 -11.80
C TRP A 216 6.23 1.17 -10.39
N LEU A 217 7.49 0.79 -10.21
CA LEU A 217 8.17 0.89 -8.92
C LEU A 217 8.36 2.36 -8.53
N LEU A 218 8.64 3.23 -9.51
CA LEU A 218 8.96 4.65 -9.29
C LEU A 218 10.15 4.85 -8.32
N THR A 219 11.04 3.87 -8.24
CA THR A 219 12.26 3.83 -7.42
C THR A 219 13.24 2.84 -8.05
N ASP A 220 14.50 2.86 -7.63
CA ASP A 220 15.58 2.00 -8.15
C ASP A 220 15.69 0.65 -7.41
N LEU A 221 14.75 0.35 -6.52
CA LEU A 221 14.73 -0.89 -5.74
C LEU A 221 14.44 -2.12 -6.61
N THR A 222 14.97 -3.27 -6.21
CA THR A 222 14.97 -4.49 -7.02
C THR A 222 14.13 -5.60 -6.41
N ALA A 223 13.85 -6.64 -7.19
CA ALA A 223 13.20 -7.86 -6.70
C ALA A 223 13.95 -8.51 -5.50
N LYS A 224 15.29 -8.37 -5.45
CA LYS A 224 16.10 -8.87 -4.33
C LYS A 224 15.90 -8.04 -3.08
N ASP A 225 15.81 -6.72 -3.21
CA ASP A 225 15.49 -5.84 -2.09
C ASP A 225 14.10 -6.18 -1.53
N PHE A 226 13.12 -6.38 -2.43
CA PHE A 226 11.77 -6.77 -2.03
C PHE A 226 11.75 -8.08 -1.22
N ALA A 227 12.50 -9.08 -1.68
CA ALA A 227 12.61 -10.37 -1.00
C ALA A 227 13.32 -10.26 0.36
N ALA A 228 14.33 -9.38 0.45
CA ALA A 228 15.12 -9.16 1.66
C ALA A 228 14.36 -8.42 2.76
N LEU A 229 13.31 -7.66 2.42
CA LEU A 229 12.53 -6.91 3.40
C LEU A 229 11.74 -7.81 4.38
N PRO A 230 11.55 -7.36 5.63
CA PRO A 230 10.52 -7.93 6.49
C PRO A 230 9.11 -7.66 5.94
N LEU A 231 8.11 -8.26 6.56
CA LEU A 231 6.72 -7.99 6.26
C LEU A 231 6.24 -6.78 7.08
N TYR A 232 5.96 -5.65 6.42
CA TYR A 232 5.31 -4.49 7.04
C TYR A 232 3.78 -4.54 6.87
N TYR A 233 3.05 -4.16 7.92
CA TYR A 233 1.59 -4.09 7.91
C TYR A 233 1.08 -2.67 7.67
N GLY A 234 -0.16 -2.53 7.21
CA GLY A 234 -0.75 -1.22 6.91
C GLY A 234 -0.73 -0.20 8.06
N ASN A 235 -0.70 -0.64 9.34
CA ASN A 235 -0.56 0.26 10.49
C ASN A 235 0.77 1.03 10.48
N TYR A 236 1.81 0.49 9.82
CA TYR A 236 3.10 1.15 9.69
C TYR A 236 3.03 2.40 8.82
N LEU A 237 2.25 2.36 7.74
CA LEU A 237 2.17 3.45 6.75
C LEU A 237 1.60 4.75 7.31
N THR A 238 0.80 4.68 8.39
CA THR A 238 0.20 5.83 9.07
C THR A 238 0.79 6.11 10.44
N SER A 239 1.93 5.49 10.75
CA SER A 239 2.47 5.48 12.10
C SER A 239 3.23 6.74 12.50
N GLY A 240 3.76 7.50 11.54
CA GLY A 240 4.61 8.66 11.80
C GLY A 240 6.04 8.33 12.28
N TYR A 241 6.35 7.05 12.52
CA TYR A 241 7.68 6.59 12.89
C TYR A 241 8.33 5.73 11.78
N THR A 242 9.63 5.54 11.86
CA THR A 242 10.40 4.79 10.85
C THR A 242 11.28 3.74 11.52
N PHE A 243 11.19 2.49 11.06
CA PHE A 243 12.11 1.43 11.48
C PHE A 243 13.44 1.60 10.73
N LEU A 244 14.51 1.90 11.47
CA LEU A 244 15.86 2.07 10.93
C LEU A 244 16.64 0.75 10.94
N SER A 245 16.44 -0.08 11.97
CA SER A 245 17.04 -1.40 12.04
C SER A 245 16.17 -2.39 12.83
N PRO A 246 16.24 -3.69 12.51
CA PRO A 246 16.95 -4.28 11.37
C PRO A 246 16.20 -4.08 10.04
N GLY A 247 16.97 -3.78 8.97
CA GLY A 247 16.43 -3.63 7.61
C GLY A 247 16.27 -4.96 6.86
N ILE A 248 16.87 -6.04 7.37
CA ILE A 248 16.73 -7.40 6.83
C ILE A 248 15.51 -8.10 7.42
N GLY A 249 14.82 -8.88 6.60
CA GLY A 249 13.63 -9.64 6.97
C GLY A 249 13.90 -11.02 7.53
N ILE A 250 15.08 -11.59 7.29
CA ILE A 250 15.46 -12.92 7.75
C ILE A 250 16.62 -12.82 8.73
N PHE A 251 16.41 -13.33 9.94
CA PHE A 251 17.50 -13.60 10.87
C PHE A 251 17.99 -15.03 10.66
N THR A 252 19.19 -15.17 10.13
CA THR A 252 19.91 -16.44 10.08
C THR A 252 20.71 -16.65 11.36
N ASN A 253 21.11 -17.89 11.69
CA ASN A 253 21.96 -18.24 12.84
C ASN A 253 23.15 -17.28 12.99
N SER A 254 22.93 -16.24 13.78
CA SER A 254 23.92 -15.24 14.12
C SER A 254 24.61 -15.71 15.40
N LYS A 255 25.93 -15.53 15.48
CA LYS A 255 26.70 -15.80 16.72
C LYS A 255 26.15 -15.00 17.92
N SER A 256 25.43 -13.90 17.66
CA SER A 256 24.69 -13.13 18.66
C SER A 256 23.22 -13.58 18.73
N ASN A 257 22.78 -13.87 19.95
CA ASN A 257 21.37 -14.08 20.26
C ASN A 257 20.59 -12.77 20.44
N VAL A 258 21.22 -11.61 20.29
CA VAL A 258 20.60 -10.30 20.52
C VAL A 258 20.38 -9.57 19.20
N ILE A 259 19.15 -9.12 18.95
CA ILE A 259 18.78 -8.34 17.77
C ILE A 259 18.51 -6.89 18.20
N PRO A 260 19.32 -5.91 17.74
CA PRO A 260 19.12 -4.51 18.05
C PRO A 260 18.09 -3.86 17.13
N PHE A 261 17.09 -3.23 17.74
CA PHE A 261 16.06 -2.45 17.05
C PHE A 261 16.28 -0.96 17.24
N ARG A 262 16.03 -0.21 16.16
CA ARG A 262 16.09 1.25 16.15
C ARG A 262 14.88 1.80 15.43
N ILE A 263 14.12 2.64 16.10
CA ILE A 263 12.93 3.30 15.57
C ILE A 263 13.10 4.81 15.72
N GLN A 264 12.90 5.54 14.64
CA GLN A 264 12.91 7.01 14.64
C GLN A 264 11.49 7.56 14.78
N ASN A 265 11.34 8.66 15.51
CA ASN A 265 10.07 9.38 15.74
C ASN A 265 8.97 8.56 16.44
N LEU A 266 9.35 7.52 17.19
CA LEU A 266 8.40 6.78 18.04
C LEU A 266 7.85 7.70 19.14
N GLY A 267 6.54 7.82 19.28
CA GLY A 267 5.89 8.70 20.25
C GLY A 267 6.26 8.34 21.70
N ASN A 268 6.29 9.33 22.60
CA ASN A 268 6.74 9.13 23.99
C ASN A 268 5.86 8.14 24.78
N ASN A 269 4.57 8.08 24.45
CA ASN A 269 3.60 7.19 25.08
C ASN A 269 3.38 5.89 24.30
N ASP A 270 4.11 5.67 23.20
CA ASP A 270 3.98 4.45 22.41
C ASP A 270 4.57 3.26 23.17
N VAL A 271 3.74 2.23 23.34
CA VAL A 271 4.15 0.96 23.96
C VAL A 271 4.63 0.03 22.86
N VAL A 272 5.87 -0.42 22.96
CA VAL A 272 6.45 -1.40 22.04
C VAL A 272 6.42 -2.77 22.69
N SER A 273 5.95 -3.76 21.95
CA SER A 273 6.00 -5.16 22.37
C SER A 273 6.34 -6.08 21.21
N TYR A 274 6.69 -7.32 21.52
CA TYR A 274 6.99 -8.32 20.51
C TYR A 274 6.41 -9.68 20.87
N GLN A 275 6.22 -10.52 19.85
CA GLN A 275 5.79 -11.90 20.01
C GLN A 275 6.53 -12.81 19.03
N PHE A 276 6.95 -13.97 19.51
CA PHE A 276 7.40 -15.06 18.65
C PHE A 276 6.21 -15.95 18.27
N SER A 277 6.06 -16.32 17.00
CA SER A 277 4.90 -17.08 16.51
C SER A 277 4.70 -18.46 17.17
N ARG A 278 5.74 -18.98 17.84
CA ARG A 278 5.73 -20.27 18.54
C ARG A 278 5.56 -20.14 20.05
N LYS A 279 5.37 -18.91 20.54
CA LYS A 279 5.12 -18.57 21.94
C LYS A 279 3.81 -17.77 22.02
N ASN A 280 2.90 -18.18 22.89
CA ASN A 280 1.65 -17.46 23.13
C ASN A 280 1.81 -16.28 24.11
N GLN A 281 3.01 -15.70 24.20
CA GLN A 281 3.30 -14.60 25.12
C GLN A 281 3.83 -13.39 24.34
N SER A 282 3.15 -12.26 24.51
CA SER A 282 3.67 -10.95 24.12
C SER A 282 4.57 -10.42 25.24
N LYS A 283 5.68 -9.80 24.87
CA LYS A 283 6.63 -9.17 25.81
C LYS A 283 6.79 -7.71 25.45
N GLU A 284 6.55 -6.84 26.41
CA GLU A 284 6.84 -5.41 26.27
C GLU A 284 8.33 -5.15 26.37
N VAL A 285 8.79 -4.11 25.68
CA VAL A 285 10.15 -3.59 25.79
C VAL A 285 10.07 -2.14 26.22
N VAL A 286 11.08 -1.69 26.96
CA VAL A 286 11.24 -0.28 27.32
C VAL A 286 12.34 0.30 26.43
N PRO A 287 12.02 1.06 25.38
CA PRO A 287 13.03 1.64 24.52
C PRO A 287 13.87 2.68 25.26
N VAL A 288 15.18 2.62 25.12
CA VAL A 288 16.09 3.70 25.49
C VAL A 288 15.94 4.81 24.46
N ARG A 289 15.61 6.03 24.91
CA ARG A 289 15.33 7.18 24.05
C ARG A 289 16.47 8.18 24.07
N ASN A 290 16.90 8.61 22.88
CA ASN A 290 17.86 9.70 22.69
C ASN A 290 17.35 10.60 21.55
N GLY A 291 16.80 11.77 21.92
CA GLY A 291 16.12 12.64 20.97
C GLY A 291 14.93 11.92 20.31
N ASN A 292 14.94 11.87 18.97
CA ASN A 292 13.91 11.16 18.20
C ASN A 292 14.22 9.67 17.96
N LEU A 293 15.33 9.16 18.49
CA LEU A 293 15.75 7.77 18.32
C LEU A 293 15.35 6.94 19.54
N SER A 294 14.59 5.87 19.31
CA SER A 294 14.25 4.85 20.31
C SER A 294 14.98 3.54 19.97
N GLN A 295 15.63 2.94 20.97
CA GLN A 295 16.42 1.72 20.80
C GLN A 295 16.04 0.66 21.83
N PHE A 296 16.00 -0.60 21.41
CA PHE A 296 15.80 -1.73 22.32
C PHE A 296 16.37 -2.99 21.70
N ASP A 297 16.65 -3.99 22.55
CA ASP A 297 17.20 -5.26 22.13
C ASP A 297 16.17 -6.37 22.35
N ILE A 298 16.11 -7.32 21.41
CA ILE A 298 15.34 -8.55 21.57
C ILE A 298 16.32 -9.72 21.65
N VAL A 299 16.25 -10.45 22.76
CA VAL A 299 17.02 -11.68 22.97
C VAL A 299 16.25 -12.88 22.39
N MET A 300 16.92 -13.60 21.49
CA MET A 300 16.50 -14.89 20.97
C MET A 300 17.09 -16.03 21.81
N ASP A 301 16.25 -16.96 22.23
CA ASP A 301 16.67 -18.21 22.87
C ASP A 301 16.65 -19.39 21.88
N ASN A 302 17.10 -20.57 22.33
CA ASN A 302 17.13 -21.80 21.51
C ASN A 302 15.77 -22.22 20.94
N ASN A 303 14.67 -21.74 21.54
CA ASN A 303 13.30 -22.02 21.11
C ASN A 303 12.72 -20.90 20.22
N SER A 304 13.52 -19.90 19.86
CA SER A 304 13.11 -18.81 18.98
C SER A 304 13.21 -19.27 17.54
N ASN A 305 12.09 -19.77 17.00
CA ASN A 305 11.93 -20.19 15.61
C ASN A 305 10.59 -19.68 15.04
N GLY A 306 10.43 -19.73 13.72
CA GLY A 306 9.23 -19.21 13.04
C GLY A 306 9.35 -17.71 12.74
N TYR A 307 8.49 -16.90 13.36
CA TYR A 307 8.43 -15.46 13.09
C TYR A 307 8.52 -14.63 14.36
N LEU A 308 9.13 -13.44 14.26
CA LEU A 308 9.13 -12.40 15.28
C LEU A 308 8.27 -11.23 14.77
N THR A 309 7.21 -10.89 15.49
CA THR A 309 6.37 -9.73 15.15
C THR A 309 6.57 -8.64 16.21
N ILE A 310 6.79 -7.41 15.74
CA ILE A 310 6.83 -6.20 16.57
C ILE A 310 5.47 -5.51 16.50
N PHE A 311 5.00 -5.10 17.67
CA PHE A 311 3.76 -4.36 17.86
C PHE A 311 4.07 -3.00 18.47
N VAL A 312 3.30 -2.00 18.06
CA VAL A 312 3.27 -0.68 18.70
C VAL A 312 1.82 -0.37 19.03
N ASN A 313 1.54 -0.06 20.31
CA ASN A 313 0.18 0.16 20.81
C ASN A 313 -0.78 -0.99 20.42
N GLN A 314 -0.31 -2.24 20.61
CA GLN A 314 -1.03 -3.49 20.30
C GLN A 314 -1.36 -3.70 18.81
N LYS A 315 -0.87 -2.84 17.91
CA LYS A 315 -1.03 -3.00 16.46
C LYS A 315 0.22 -3.66 15.89
N SER A 316 0.06 -4.71 15.08
CA SER A 316 1.19 -5.30 14.36
C SER A 316 1.77 -4.30 13.36
N VAL A 317 3.10 -4.20 13.33
CA VAL A 317 3.82 -3.21 12.51
C VAL A 317 4.75 -3.88 11.53
N VAL A 318 5.58 -4.80 12.01
CA VAL A 318 6.56 -5.51 11.19
C VAL A 318 6.77 -6.94 11.69
N THR A 319 6.94 -7.88 10.77
CA THR A 319 7.25 -9.28 11.04
C THR A 319 8.52 -9.71 10.33
N TYR A 320 9.39 -10.41 11.06
CA TYR A 320 10.63 -10.99 10.60
C TYR A 320 10.55 -12.51 10.62
N LYS A 321 11.30 -13.17 9.73
CA LYS A 321 11.47 -14.62 9.70
C LYS A 321 12.73 -15.00 10.46
N ILE A 322 12.63 -16.01 11.32
CA ILE A 322 13.76 -16.58 12.04
C ILE A 322 14.10 -17.93 11.40
N GLN A 323 15.31 -18.05 10.88
CA GLN A 323 15.83 -19.24 10.23
C GLN A 323 17.10 -19.69 10.96
N ARG A 324 16.94 -20.59 11.92
CA ARG A 324 18.03 -21.27 12.62
C ARG A 324 18.41 -22.56 11.91
#